data_AF-A0AAN7UCF2-F1
#
_entry.id   AF-A0AAN7UCF2-F1
#
_cell.length_a   1.000
_cell.length_b   1.000
_cell.length_c   1.000
_cell.angle_alpha   90.00
_cell.angle_beta   90.00
_cell.angle_gamma   90.00
#
_symmetry.space_group_name_H-M   'P 1'
#
loop_
_entity.id
_entity.type
_entity.pdbx_description
1 polymer ?
#
loop_
_entity_poly.entity_id
_entity_poly.type
_entity_poly.pdbx_seq_one_letter_code
_entity_poly.pdbx_strand_id
1 'polypeptide(L)'
;MAKSKNHSTHHKNRKDHRNGIKKAVVHKKTSSKGVELGFARNQRYARIGTEVQRYVRGDMQEVKAHKNPRQPLKTIVAAAKAKLAAKKAASKK
;
A
#
# COMPACT_ATOMS: atom_id res chain seq x y z
N MET A 1 -44.10 50.42 6.19
CA MET A 1 -43.12 49.38 5.79
C MET A 1 -43.82 48.05 5.67
N ALA A 2 -43.78 47.41 4.49
CA ALA A 2 -44.31 46.06 4.33
C ALA A 2 -43.30 45.04 4.87
N LYS A 3 -43.75 44.05 5.65
CA LYS A 3 -42.89 43.01 6.22
C LYS A 3 -42.33 42.09 5.13
N SER A 4 -41.07 41.71 5.23
CA SER A 4 -40.40 40.73 4.37
C SER A 4 -39.99 39.48 5.16
N LYS A 5 -39.50 38.43 4.49
CA LYS A 5 -39.02 37.21 5.15
C LYS A 5 -37.61 37.43 5.71
N ASN A 6 -37.40 37.08 6.98
CA ASN A 6 -36.15 37.35 7.69
C ASN A 6 -35.00 36.37 7.34
N HIS A 7 -35.29 35.10 6.99
CA HIS A 7 -34.26 34.09 6.69
C HIS A 7 -34.81 32.92 5.85
N SER A 8 -33.96 32.28 5.01
CA SER A 8 -34.31 31.05 4.27
C SER A 8 -33.08 30.22 3.87
N THR A 9 -33.16 28.91 4.10
CA THR A 9 -32.21 27.89 3.64
C THR A 9 -32.75 27.05 2.46
N HIS A 10 -33.92 27.39 1.92
CA HIS A 10 -34.66 26.56 0.94
C HIS A 10 -33.83 26.08 -0.25
N HIS A 11 -32.98 26.95 -0.81
CA HIS A 11 -32.18 26.61 -1.99
C HIS A 11 -30.75 26.17 -1.65
N LYS A 12 -30.32 26.15 -0.38
CA LYS A 12 -28.92 25.91 -0.01
C LYS A 12 -28.49 24.49 -0.40
N ASN A 13 -29.22 23.48 0.06
CA ASN A 13 -28.95 22.06 -0.26
C ASN A 13 -28.88 21.79 -1.78
N ARG A 14 -29.83 22.33 -2.55
CA ARG A 14 -29.81 22.18 -4.01
C ARG A 14 -28.56 22.80 -4.63
N LYS A 15 -28.07 23.95 -4.14
CA LYS A 15 -26.83 24.56 -4.64
C LYS A 15 -25.60 23.75 -4.26
N ASP A 16 -25.52 23.29 -3.03
CA ASP A 16 -24.37 22.54 -2.52
C ASP A 16 -24.23 21.19 -3.25
N HIS A 17 -25.36 20.60 -3.65
CA HIS A 17 -25.38 19.33 -4.39
C HIS A 17 -25.23 19.49 -5.92
N ARG A 18 -25.32 20.71 -6.49
CA ARG A 18 -25.17 20.88 -7.96
C ARG A 18 -23.85 20.31 -8.49
N ASN A 19 -22.78 20.46 -7.72
CA ASN A 19 -21.45 19.92 -8.04
C ASN A 19 -21.05 18.71 -7.17
N GLY A 20 -21.98 18.26 -6.32
CA GLY A 20 -21.76 17.25 -5.29
C GLY A 20 -20.90 17.72 -4.11
N ILE A 21 -21.21 17.23 -2.90
CA ILE A 21 -20.40 17.45 -1.70
C ILE A 21 -19.24 16.43 -1.73
N LYS A 22 -18.06 16.89 -2.14
CA LYS A 22 -16.86 16.04 -2.22
C LYS A 22 -16.21 15.87 -0.85
N LYS A 23 -15.80 14.65 -0.51
CA LYS A 23 -14.98 14.37 0.67
C LYS A 23 -13.55 14.91 0.46
N ALA A 24 -12.87 15.21 1.56
CA ALA A 24 -11.45 15.58 1.51
C ALA A 24 -10.61 14.44 0.91
N VAL A 25 -9.62 14.79 0.10
CA VAL A 25 -8.73 13.83 -0.55
C VAL A 25 -7.74 13.28 0.48
N VAL A 26 -7.68 11.95 0.61
CA VAL A 26 -6.71 11.27 1.49
C VAL A 26 -5.54 10.78 0.66
N HIS A 27 -4.34 11.28 0.96
CA HIS A 27 -3.09 10.85 0.31
C HIS A 27 -2.40 9.73 1.10
N LYS A 28 -1.62 8.87 0.41
CA LYS A 28 -0.86 7.78 1.05
C LYS A 28 0.13 8.27 2.11
N LYS A 29 0.68 9.48 1.93
CA LYS A 29 1.57 10.15 2.89
C LYS A 29 0.92 11.47 3.29
N THR A 30 0.67 11.64 4.58
CA THR A 30 0.13 12.87 5.16
C THR A 30 1.25 13.83 5.56
N SER A 31 0.91 15.09 5.82
CA SER A 31 1.87 16.07 6.33
C SER A 31 2.20 15.81 7.81
N SER A 32 3.44 16.07 8.21
CA SER A 32 3.89 15.99 9.61
C SER A 32 3.59 17.27 10.42
N LYS A 33 2.67 18.12 9.94
CA LYS A 33 2.35 19.40 10.61
C LYS A 33 1.59 19.10 11.90
N GLY A 34 2.07 19.63 13.02
CA GLY A 34 1.49 19.40 14.35
C GLY A 34 2.08 18.20 15.10
N VAL A 35 3.09 17.53 14.54
CA VAL A 35 3.89 16.55 15.29
C VAL A 35 4.81 17.27 16.28
N GLU A 36 5.06 16.64 17.42
CA GLU A 36 5.94 17.16 18.48
C GLU A 36 7.34 17.51 17.93
N LEU A 37 7.88 18.65 18.36
CA LEU A 37 9.07 19.28 17.77
C LEU A 37 10.36 18.50 18.04
N GLY A 38 10.52 17.90 19.23
CA GLY A 38 11.64 17.04 19.59
C GLY A 38 11.70 15.78 18.72
N PHE A 39 10.56 15.12 18.56
CA PHE A 39 10.41 13.98 17.67
C PHE A 39 10.66 14.36 16.22
N ALA A 40 10.07 15.46 15.72
CA ALA A 40 10.27 15.90 14.35
C ALA A 40 11.74 16.26 14.06
N ARG A 41 12.43 16.91 15.01
CA ARG A 41 13.87 17.21 14.92
C ARG A 41 14.70 15.93 14.90
N ASN A 42 14.45 15.01 15.82
CA ASN A 42 15.17 13.74 15.87
C ASN A 42 14.94 12.92 14.59
N GLN A 43 13.68 12.81 14.12
CA GLN A 43 13.34 12.12 12.87
C GLN A 43 14.06 12.76 11.67
N ARG A 44 14.21 14.09 11.63
CA ARG A 44 14.96 14.79 10.58
C ARG A 44 16.45 14.38 10.61
N TYR A 45 17.09 14.40 11.77
CA TYR A 45 18.49 13.99 11.90
C TYR A 45 18.69 12.50 11.60
N ALA A 46 17.79 11.64 12.06
CA ALA A 46 17.82 10.21 11.76
C ALA A 46 17.76 9.96 10.25
N ARG A 47 16.88 10.64 9.50
CA ARG A 47 16.78 10.53 8.04
C ARG A 47 18.03 11.02 7.31
N ILE A 48 18.74 12.00 7.86
CA ILE A 48 19.99 12.51 7.29
C ILE A 48 21.14 11.53 7.57
N GLY A 49 21.22 11.00 8.79
CA GLY A 49 22.28 10.09 9.22
C GLY A 49 22.12 8.66 8.71
N THR A 50 20.90 8.24 8.37
CA THR A 50 20.70 7.11 7.47
C THR A 50 21.06 7.59 6.07
N GLU A 51 22.33 7.49 5.69
CA GLU A 51 22.65 7.48 4.27
C GLU A 51 21.69 6.50 3.62
N VAL A 52 20.95 6.96 2.62
CA VAL A 52 20.33 6.03 1.69
C VAL A 52 21.52 5.42 0.97
N GLN A 53 22.08 4.34 1.52
CA GLN A 53 22.75 3.32 0.72
C GLN A 53 21.73 3.03 -0.36
N ARG A 54 21.89 3.73 -1.50
CA ARG A 54 21.07 3.48 -2.67
C ARG A 54 21.45 2.05 -2.97
N TYR A 55 20.51 1.14 -2.72
CA TYR A 55 20.62 -0.25 -3.11
C TYR A 55 21.11 -0.26 -4.56
N VAL A 56 22.42 -0.42 -4.74
CA VAL A 56 22.95 -1.00 -5.95
C VAL A 56 22.46 -2.43 -5.82
N ARG A 57 21.60 -2.82 -6.77
CA ARG A 57 20.98 -4.13 -6.84
C ARG A 57 22.11 -5.17 -6.92
N GLY A 58 22.61 -5.62 -5.77
CA GLY A 58 23.81 -6.46 -5.67
C GLY A 58 24.37 -6.61 -4.25
N ASP A 59 24.23 -5.59 -3.39
CA ASP A 59 25.08 -5.53 -2.16
C ASP A 59 24.31 -5.82 -0.86
N MET A 60 23.14 -6.45 -0.95
CA MET A 60 22.51 -7.01 0.23
C MET A 60 23.01 -8.42 0.40
N GLN A 61 23.70 -8.63 1.54
CA GLN A 61 23.72 -9.89 2.30
C GLN A 61 22.56 -10.78 1.86
N GLU A 62 22.89 -11.96 1.36
CA GLU A 62 21.90 -12.95 0.95
C GLU A 62 20.78 -12.96 1.99
N VAL A 63 19.56 -12.62 1.56
CA VAL A 63 18.38 -12.89 2.38
C VAL A 63 18.41 -14.38 2.56
N LYS A 64 18.95 -14.84 3.71
CA LYS A 64 19.08 -16.26 4.02
C LYS A 64 17.72 -16.86 3.76
N ALA A 65 17.67 -17.83 2.85
CA ALA A 65 16.42 -18.47 2.49
C ALA A 65 15.69 -18.85 3.78
N HIS A 66 14.42 -18.46 3.89
CA HIS A 66 13.57 -18.86 5.00
C HIS A 66 13.70 -20.37 5.18
N LYS A 67 13.84 -20.81 6.43
CA LYS A 67 14.20 -22.20 6.80
C LYS A 67 13.29 -23.27 6.16
N ASN A 68 12.12 -22.86 5.68
CA ASN A 68 11.24 -23.70 4.87
C ASN A 68 10.64 -22.90 3.70
N PRO A 69 11.28 -22.87 2.52
CA PRO A 69 10.78 -22.10 1.42
C PRO A 69 9.56 -22.74 0.78
N ARG A 70 8.42 -22.03 0.80
CA ARG A 70 7.25 -22.40 0.00
C ARG A 70 7.69 -22.54 -1.45
N GLN A 71 7.60 -23.76 -1.97
CA GLN A 71 7.96 -24.06 -3.35
C GLN A 71 7.01 -23.29 -4.29
N PRO A 72 7.51 -22.64 -5.35
CA PRO A 72 6.64 -21.95 -6.30
C PRO A 72 5.69 -22.95 -6.97
N LEU A 73 4.46 -22.53 -7.26
CA LEU A 73 3.42 -23.39 -7.88
C LEU A 73 3.93 -24.12 -9.13
N LYS A 74 4.80 -23.47 -9.91
CA LYS A 74 5.41 -24.06 -11.11
C LYS A 74 6.24 -25.32 -10.80
N THR A 75 7.03 -25.33 -9.73
CA THR A 75 7.85 -26.50 -9.35
C THR A 75 6.98 -27.61 -8.77
N ILE A 76 5.95 -27.25 -7.99
CA ILE A 76 4.96 -28.22 -7.47
C ILE A 76 4.24 -28.93 -8.60
N VAL A 77 3.75 -28.19 -9.59
CA VAL A 77 3.02 -28.74 -10.75
C VAL A 77 3.95 -29.56 -11.64
N ALA A 78 5.17 -29.11 -11.89
CA ALA A 78 6.16 -29.86 -12.66
C ALA A 78 6.52 -31.19 -11.97
N ALA A 79 6.75 -31.17 -10.66
CA ALA A 79 7.02 -32.38 -9.88
C ALA A 79 5.83 -33.35 -9.87
N ALA A 80 4.60 -32.85 -9.72
CA ALA A 80 3.40 -33.66 -9.80
C ALA A 80 3.22 -34.30 -11.19
N LYS A 81 3.47 -33.53 -12.26
CA LYS A 81 3.40 -34.01 -13.64
C LYS A 81 4.47 -35.06 -13.94
N ALA A 82 5.69 -34.86 -13.46
CA ALA A 82 6.78 -35.82 -13.59
C ALA A 82 6.48 -37.13 -12.84
N LYS A 83 5.93 -37.05 -11.62
CA LYS A 83 5.50 -38.22 -10.84
C LYS A 83 4.38 -39.00 -11.55
N LEU A 84 3.41 -38.31 -12.13
CA LEU A 84 2.33 -38.94 -12.90
C LEU A 84 2.88 -39.64 -14.16
N ALA A 85 3.80 -38.99 -14.88
CA ALA A 85 4.44 -39.57 -16.06
C ALA A 85 5.27 -40.82 -15.72
N ALA A 86 6.04 -40.78 -14.63
CA ALA A 86 6.81 -41.92 -14.15
C ALA A 86 5.90 -43.08 -13.71
N LYS A 87 4.79 -42.80 -13.03
CA LYS A 87 3.80 -43.82 -12.64
C LYS A 87 3.14 -44.47 -13.86
N LYS A 88 2.82 -43.67 -14.89
CA LYS A 88 2.24 -44.15 -16.14
C LYS A 88 3.24 -44.97 -16.98
N ALA A 89 4.53 -44.63 -16.93
CA ALA A 89 5.58 -45.41 -17.57
C ALA A 89 5.83 -46.74 -16.84
N ALA A 90 5.79 -46.74 -15.51
CA ALA A 90 5.94 -47.94 -14.69
C ALA A 90 4.76 -48.91 -14.84
N SER A 91 3.53 -48.40 -15.05
CA SER A 91 2.35 -49.26 -15.29
C SER A 91 2.24 -49.79 -16.72
N LYS A 92 3.12 -49.34 -17.63
CA LYS A 92 3.15 -49.78 -19.04
C LYS A 92 4.25 -50.82 -19.29
N LYS A 93 4.96 -51.23 -18.24
CA LYS A 93 5.86 -52.38 -18.17
C LYS A 93 5.12 -53.54 -17.53
#